data_AF-A0A920MSP2-F1
#
_entry.id   AF-A0A920MSP2-F1
#
_cell.length_a   1.000
_cell.length_b   1.000
_cell.length_c   1.000
_cell.angle_alpha   90.00
_cell.angle_beta   90.00
_cell.angle_gamma   90.00
#
_symmetry.space_group_name_H-M   'P 1'
#
loop_
_entity.id
_entity.type
_entity.pdbx_description
1 polymer ?
#
loop_
_entity_poly.entity_id
_entity_poly.type
_entity_poly.pdbx_seq_one_letter_code
_entity_poly.pdbx_strand_id
1 'polypeptide(L)'
;MIGCPEKKIKYLIDTKKTRVSIWKMKNLIQNIGYTIYKESNWFIRPAYSFRFGLPKIINPFSRIPILNEIFCNGVLFVLKKEEA
;
A
#
# COMPACT_ATOMS: atom_id res chain seq x y z
N MET A 1 -7.39 7.13 -31.63
CA MET A 1 -6.23 6.69 -30.84
C MET A 1 -6.22 7.47 -29.53
N ILE A 2 -6.11 6.80 -28.38
CA ILE A 2 -5.95 7.48 -27.08
C ILE A 2 -4.59 8.20 -27.13
N GLY A 3 -4.57 9.54 -27.06
CA GLY A 3 -3.36 10.37 -27.15
C GLY A 3 -2.42 10.27 -25.94
N CYS A 4 -2.25 9.09 -25.37
CA CYS A 4 -1.41 8.83 -24.21
C CYS A 4 -0.01 8.37 -24.69
N PRO A 5 1.09 9.03 -24.26
CA PRO A 5 2.44 8.62 -24.63
C PRO A 5 2.72 7.15 -24.26
N GLU A 6 3.36 6.39 -25.15
CA GLU A 6 3.64 4.96 -24.95
C GLU A 6 4.39 4.68 -23.63
N LYS A 7 5.34 5.56 -23.27
CA LYS A 7 6.07 5.47 -21.99
C LYS A 7 5.12 5.49 -20.78
N LYS A 8 4.08 6.31 -20.82
CA LYS A 8 3.07 6.39 -19.75
C LYS A 8 2.20 5.14 -19.73
N ILE A 9 1.82 4.61 -20.90
CA ILE A 9 1.08 3.35 -21.01
C ILE A 9 1.89 2.21 -20.39
N LYS A 10 3.15 2.05 -20.80
CA LYS A 10 4.06 1.02 -20.28
C LYS A 10 4.22 1.12 -18.76
N TYR A 11 4.47 2.32 -18.24
CA TYR A 11 4.58 2.55 -16.79
C TYR A 11 3.33 2.10 -16.02
N LEU A 12 2.13 2.44 -16.51
CA LEU A 12 0.87 2.06 -15.86
C LEU A 12 0.61 0.55 -15.92
N ILE A 13 0.94 -0.10 -17.04
CA ILE A 13 0.85 -1.56 -17.20
C ILE A 13 1.84 -2.26 -16.26
N ASP A 14 3.09 -1.81 -16.20
CA ASP A 14 4.11 -2.39 -15.34
C ASP A 14 3.72 -2.23 -13.87
N THR A 15 3.27 -1.04 -13.46
CA THR A 15 2.72 -0.80 -12.10
C THR A 15 1.56 -1.73 -11.78
N LYS A 16 0.65 -1.99 -12.74
CA LYS A 16 -0.46 -2.92 -12.55
C LYS A 16 0.02 -4.36 -12.42
N LYS A 17 1.08 -4.76 -13.13
CA LYS A 17 1.67 -6.11 -13.08
C LYS A 17 2.46 -6.36 -11.80
N THR A 18 3.15 -5.35 -11.27
CA THR A 18 3.99 -5.46 -10.07
C THR A 18 3.25 -5.18 -8.77
N ARG A 19 1.93 -4.96 -8.83
CA ARG A 19 1.10 -4.78 -7.64
C ARG A 19 1.23 -5.98 -6.70
N VAL A 20 1.20 -5.71 -5.40
CA VAL A 20 1.23 -6.71 -4.34
C VAL A 20 0.09 -6.44 -3.38
N SER A 21 -0.59 -7.49 -2.93
CA SER A 21 -1.63 -7.37 -1.91
C SER A 21 -1.01 -7.11 -0.54
N ILE A 22 -1.78 -6.50 0.36
CA ILE A 22 -1.38 -6.30 1.77
C ILE A 22 -1.02 -7.65 2.39
N TRP A 23 -1.84 -8.68 2.15
CA TRP A 23 -1.57 -10.05 2.62
C TRP A 23 -0.24 -10.60 2.11
N LYS A 24 0.04 -10.49 0.80
CA LYS A 24 1.29 -10.99 0.21
C LYS A 24 2.50 -10.22 0.76
N MET A 25 2.36 -8.91 0.98
CA MET A 25 3.41 -8.11 1.61
C MET A 25 3.69 -8.56 3.05
N LYS A 26 2.65 -8.83 3.86
CA LYS A 26 2.82 -9.35 5.22
C LYS A 26 3.56 -10.68 5.26
N ASN A 27 3.20 -11.62 4.37
CA ASN A 27 3.89 -12.89 4.27
C ASN A 27 5.35 -12.71 3.85
N LEU A 28 5.63 -11.80 2.91
CA LEU A 28 7.00 -11.49 2.51
C LEU A 28 7.82 -10.97 3.70
N ILE A 29 7.27 -10.03 4.47
CA ILE A 29 7.91 -9.46 5.67
C ILE A 29 8.23 -10.55 6.70
N GLN A 30 7.30 -11.46 6.97
CA GLN A 30 7.54 -12.58 7.89
C GLN A 30 8.61 -13.54 7.37
N ASN A 31 8.57 -13.88 6.08
CA ASN A 31 9.54 -14.79 5.46
C ASN A 31 10.97 -14.26 5.48
N ILE A 32 11.16 -12.94 5.50
CA ILE A 32 12.50 -12.32 5.61
C ILE A 32 12.96 -12.12 7.07
N GLY A 33 12.21 -12.64 8.05
CA GLY A 33 12.58 -12.60 9.47
C GLY A 33 12.29 -11.28 10.19
N TYR A 34 11.31 -10.52 9.71
CA TYR A 34 10.86 -9.29 10.38
C TYR A 34 9.47 -9.49 10.98
N THR A 35 9.22 -8.85 12.11
CA THR A 35 7.89 -8.74 12.72
C THR A 35 7.30 -7.35 12.48
N ILE A 36 5.98 -7.30 12.32
CA ILE A 36 5.25 -6.04 12.14
C ILE A 36 4.89 -5.51 13.52
N TYR A 37 5.62 -4.50 13.99
CA TYR A 37 5.36 -3.84 15.27
C TYR A 37 4.14 -2.93 15.22
N LYS A 38 3.97 -2.20 14.10
CA LYS A 38 2.82 -1.32 13.88
C LYS A 38 2.39 -1.36 12.43
N GLU A 39 1.10 -1.34 12.21
CA GLU A 39 0.47 -1.27 10.90
C GLU A 39 -0.55 -0.14 10.89
N SER A 40 -0.62 0.61 9.78
CA SER A 40 -1.68 1.59 9.57
C SER A 40 -2.13 1.60 8.11
N ASN A 41 -3.44 1.41 7.91
CA ASN A 41 -4.03 1.26 6.59
C ASN A 41 -4.83 2.51 6.30
N TRP A 42 -4.51 3.18 5.19
CA TRP A 42 -5.03 4.51 4.89
C TRP A 42 -5.95 4.48 3.68
N PHE A 43 -7.14 5.07 3.82
CA PHE A 43 -7.99 5.41 2.69
C PHE A 43 -7.45 6.65 1.98
N ILE A 44 -7.01 7.66 2.73
CA ILE A 44 -6.24 8.80 2.21
C ILE A 44 -4.92 8.89 2.95
N ARG A 45 -3.81 8.73 2.21
CA ARG A 45 -2.46 8.63 2.79
C ARG A 45 -2.02 9.95 3.43
N PRO A 46 -1.24 9.92 4.52
CA PRO A 46 -0.66 11.12 5.12
C PRO A 46 0.15 11.97 4.14
N ALA A 47 0.86 11.33 3.19
CA ALA A 47 1.61 12.03 2.15
C ALA A 47 0.74 12.88 1.20
N TYR A 48 -0.54 12.55 1.03
CA TYR A 48 -1.45 13.35 0.21
C TYR A 48 -1.87 14.65 0.92
N SER A 49 -1.90 14.65 2.24
CA SER A 49 -2.11 15.87 3.01
C SER A 49 -0.97 16.86 2.77
N PHE A 50 0.27 16.38 2.81
CA PHE A 50 1.44 17.22 2.53
C PHE A 50 1.52 17.69 1.07
N ARG A 51 1.23 16.81 0.10
CA ARG A 51 1.38 17.12 -1.34
C ARG A 51 0.21 17.90 -1.94
N PHE A 52 -1.00 17.69 -1.44
CA PHE A 52 -2.23 18.12 -2.11
C PHE A 52 -3.24 18.79 -1.16
N GLY A 53 -2.92 18.94 0.13
CA GLY A 53 -3.84 19.53 1.12
C GLY A 53 -5.03 18.64 1.49
N LEU A 54 -5.01 17.35 1.14
CA LEU A 54 -6.11 16.43 1.41
C LEU A 54 -6.15 15.95 2.88
N PRO A 55 -7.33 15.61 3.45
CA PRO A 55 -7.42 15.08 4.80
C PRO A 55 -6.76 13.71 4.92
N LYS A 56 -6.27 13.37 6.12
CA LYS A 56 -5.69 12.05 6.42
C LYS A 56 -6.81 11.14 6.92
N ILE A 57 -7.08 10.04 6.23
CA ILE A 57 -8.21 9.16 6.56
C ILE A 57 -7.70 7.73 6.70
N ILE A 58 -7.82 7.17 7.92
CA ILE A 58 -7.60 5.75 8.18
C ILE A 58 -8.71 4.95 7.47
N ASN A 59 -8.37 3.81 6.89
CA ASN A 59 -9.33 2.95 6.22
C ASN A 59 -10.38 2.41 7.21
N PRO A 60 -11.66 2.84 7.12
CA PRO A 60 -12.71 2.39 8.03
C PRO A 60 -13.04 0.90 7.81
N PHE A 61 -12.73 0.36 6.63
CA PHE A 61 -12.97 -1.03 6.27
C PHE A 61 -11.76 -1.94 6.54
N SER A 62 -10.77 -1.46 7.29
CA SER A 62 -9.51 -2.18 7.54
C SER A 62 -9.67 -3.54 8.23
N ARG A 63 -10.77 -3.75 8.96
CA ARG A 63 -11.06 -5.01 9.66
C ARG A 63 -11.53 -6.14 8.74
N ILE A 64 -12.07 -5.81 7.56
CA ILE A 64 -12.55 -6.82 6.60
C ILE A 64 -11.47 -7.03 5.54
N PRO A 65 -10.81 -8.20 5.45
CA PRO A 65 -9.62 -8.39 4.62
C PRO A 65 -9.82 -7.96 3.16
N ILE A 66 -10.93 -8.36 2.54
CA ILE A 66 -11.23 -8.05 1.13
C ILE A 66 -11.43 -6.54 0.93
N LEU A 67 -12.21 -5.91 1.81
CA LEU A 67 -12.46 -4.46 1.72
C LEU A 67 -11.20 -3.66 2.04
N ASN A 68 -10.34 -4.17 2.93
CA ASN A 68 -9.07 -3.57 3.25
C ASN A 68 -8.14 -3.55 2.03
N GLU A 69 -8.06 -4.64 1.27
CA GLU A 69 -7.27 -4.71 0.03
C GLU A 69 -7.79 -3.77 -1.07
N ILE A 70 -9.11 -3.57 -1.14
CA ILE A 70 -9.74 -2.73 -2.19
C ILE A 70 -9.67 -1.24 -1.84
N PHE A 71 -10.02 -0.87 -0.60
CA PHE A 71 -10.18 0.52 -0.19
C PHE A 71 -8.92 1.12 0.46
N CYS A 72 -7.86 0.35 0.66
CA CYS A 72 -6.62 0.90 1.15
C CYS A 72 -5.78 1.48 0.00
N ASN A 73 -5.59 2.80 0.01
CA ASN A 73 -4.70 3.50 -0.92
C ASN A 73 -3.22 3.44 -0.48
N GLY A 74 -2.95 3.05 0.77
CA GLY A 74 -1.60 2.78 1.22
C GLY A 74 -1.51 2.25 2.64
N VAL A 75 -0.57 1.36 2.86
CA VAL A 75 -0.24 0.78 4.16
C VAL A 75 1.14 1.26 4.59
N LEU A 76 1.28 1.57 5.88
CA LEU A 76 2.57 1.81 6.51
C LEU A 76 2.84 0.73 7.55
N PHE A 77 4.01 0.13 7.47
CA PHE A 77 4.50 -0.86 8.42
C PHE A 77 5.70 -0.29 9.19
N VAL A 78 5.68 -0.42 10.51
CA VAL A 78 6.87 -0.31 11.35
C VAL A 78 7.33 -1.73 11.60
N LEU A 79 8.52 -2.06 11.10
CA LEU A 79 9.10 -3.39 11.22
C LEU A 79 10.06 -3.42 12.40
N LYS A 80 10.03 -4.51 13.15
CA LYS A 80 11.04 -4.85 14.14
C LYS A 80 11.80 -6.07 13.63
N LYS A 81 13.13 -5.99 13.69
CA LYS A 81 13.97 -7.18 13.51
C LYS A 81 14.08 -7.83 14.89
N GLU A 82 13.71 -9.09 15.00
CA GLU A 82 14.04 -9.84 16.20
C GLU A 82 15.56 -10.07 16.19
N GLU A 83 16.25 -9.58 17.22
CA GLU A 83 17.65 -9.94 17.44
C GLU A 83 17.70 -11.44 17.76
N ALA A 84 18.62 -12.14 17.10
CA ALA A 84 18.81 -13.58 17.25
C ALA A 84 19.41 -13.94 18.62
#